data_AF-A0A8C2UZ40-F1
#
_entry.id   AF-A0A8C2UZ40-F1
#
_cell.length_a   1.000
_cell.length_b   1.000
_cell.length_c   1.000
_cell.angle_alpha   90.00
_cell.angle_beta   90.00
_cell.angle_gamma   90.00
#
_symmetry.space_group_name_H-M   'P 1'
#
loop_
_entity.id
_entity.type
_entity.pdbx_description
1 polymer ?
#
loop_
_entity_poly.entity_id
_entity_poly.type
_entity_poly.pdbx_seq_one_letter_code
_entity_poly.pdbx_strand_id
1 'polypeptide(L)'
;MAYTEPLARIRAHLQIRSLLVRQCLAEFLGVFVLLLLTQGAVAQAVTSGETKGNFFTMFLAGSFSVTIAIYVAGNVSEAHLNPAFSLAMCLLGRFPWAKFPIYCLVQLLAAFSASGATYILYYDALQNYTGGNLTVTGPKETASIFATYPAPYLSLNNGFLDQVIGTGMLIVGLLAILDRRNKGVPAGLEPVVVGLLILVIGLSMGVNCGFPLNPARDLGPRLFTYLAGWGPEVFSAGNSWWWVPVVAPMVGATVGSATYQGLVGLHHPEDPELAQDLDSTQRKASDLAKPVSPPMLECKL
;
A
#
# COMPACT_ATOMS: atom_id res chain seq x y z
N MET A 1 17.54 6.05 22.59
CA MET A 1 18.69 6.98 22.64
C MET A 1 18.25 8.25 23.33
N ALA A 2 18.92 8.64 24.42
CA ALA A 2 18.68 9.93 25.07
C ALA A 2 19.26 11.04 24.18
N TYR A 3 18.42 11.92 23.66
CA TYR A 3 18.86 13.08 22.87
C TYR A 3 19.55 14.09 23.80
N THR A 4 20.62 14.74 23.34
CA THR A 4 21.25 15.85 24.06
C THR A 4 20.24 17.00 24.26
N GLU A 5 20.34 17.75 25.36
CA GLU A 5 19.43 18.87 25.69
C GLU A 5 19.09 19.82 24.51
N PRO A 6 20.04 20.20 23.63
CA PRO A 6 19.76 21.06 22.48
C PRO A 6 18.84 20.40 21.45
N LEU A 7 19.06 19.11 21.17
CA LEU A 7 18.21 18.33 20.25
C LEU A 7 16.81 18.12 20.82
N ALA A 8 16.67 17.99 22.13
CA ALA A 8 15.37 17.92 22.79
C ALA A 8 14.58 19.24 22.65
N ARG A 9 15.24 20.41 22.80
CA ARG A 9 14.59 21.72 22.58
C ARG A 9 14.19 21.93 21.12
N ILE A 10 15.07 21.63 20.16
CA ILE A 10 14.74 21.77 18.72
C ILE A 10 13.57 20.85 18.36
N ARG A 11 13.58 19.61 18.84
CA ARG A 11 12.47 18.68 18.68
C ARG A 11 11.16 19.23 19.25
N ALA A 12 11.18 19.82 20.44
CA ALA A 12 9.97 20.39 21.04
C ALA A 12 9.33 21.50 20.19
N HIS A 13 10.14 22.24 19.42
CA HIS A 13 9.66 23.31 18.53
C HIS A 13 9.24 22.80 17.14
N LEU A 14 9.90 21.77 16.60
CA LEU A 14 9.64 21.25 15.25
C LEU A 14 8.71 20.02 15.22
N GLN A 15 8.50 19.35 16.34
CA GLN A 15 7.69 18.13 16.38
C GLN A 15 6.21 18.46 16.18
N ILE A 16 5.69 17.96 15.06
CA ILE A 16 4.27 18.05 14.72
C ILE A 16 3.46 17.28 15.77
N ARG A 17 2.53 17.97 16.43
CA ARG A 17 1.69 17.39 17.50
C ARG A 17 0.55 16.54 16.95
N SER A 18 -0.04 16.94 15.83
CA SER A 18 -1.15 16.21 15.20
C SER A 18 -0.68 14.84 14.70
N LEU A 19 -1.32 13.78 15.21
CA LEU A 19 -1.06 12.41 14.76
C LEU A 19 -1.35 12.26 13.27
N LEU A 20 -2.48 12.79 12.79
CA LEU A 20 -2.87 12.71 11.39
C LEU A 20 -1.84 13.35 10.47
N VAL A 21 -1.31 14.53 10.82
CA VAL A 21 -0.30 15.19 9.99
C VAL A 21 1.00 14.38 9.95
N ARG A 22 1.44 13.80 11.08
CA ARG A 22 2.60 12.90 11.10
C ARG A 22 2.39 11.67 10.22
N GLN A 23 1.19 11.08 10.29
CA GLN A 23 0.79 9.95 9.45
C GLN A 23 0.82 10.30 7.97
N CYS A 24 0.23 11.44 7.57
CA CYS A 24 0.26 11.92 6.19
C CYS A 24 1.69 12.16 5.69
N LEU A 25 2.57 12.75 6.51
CA LEU A 25 3.96 12.96 6.10
C LEU A 25 4.73 11.64 5.91
N ALA A 26 4.48 10.66 6.76
CA ALA A 26 5.07 9.32 6.63
C ALA A 26 4.54 8.57 5.40
N GLU A 27 3.22 8.64 5.13
CA GLU A 27 2.63 8.12 3.89
C GLU A 27 3.22 8.80 2.65
N PHE A 28 3.35 10.13 2.68
CA PHE A 28 3.91 10.88 1.57
C PHE A 28 5.36 10.45 1.30
N LEU A 29 6.20 10.40 2.34
CA LEU A 29 7.60 10.01 2.18
C LEU A 29 7.74 8.54 1.75
N GLY A 30 6.96 7.63 2.35
CA GLY A 30 7.00 6.21 2.00
C GLY A 30 6.61 5.98 0.54
N VAL A 31 5.50 6.57 0.09
CA VAL A 31 5.07 6.45 -1.32
C VAL A 31 6.07 7.15 -2.25
N PHE A 32 6.63 8.29 -1.85
CA PHE A 32 7.65 8.97 -2.64
C PHE A 32 8.88 8.08 -2.87
N VAL A 33 9.40 7.45 -1.82
CA VAL A 33 10.53 6.50 -1.89
C VAL A 33 10.17 5.28 -2.73
N LEU A 34 8.98 4.70 -2.52
CA LEU A 34 8.48 3.56 -3.29
C LEU A 34 8.49 3.86 -4.79
N LEU A 35 7.88 4.98 -5.20
CA LEU A 35 7.74 5.30 -6.61
C LEU A 35 9.05 5.77 -7.23
N LEU A 36 9.87 6.55 -6.54
CA LEU A 36 11.16 7.00 -7.07
C LEU A 36 12.06 5.81 -7.43
N LEU A 37 12.16 4.82 -6.54
CA LEU A 37 12.98 3.64 -6.77
C LEU A 37 12.35 2.70 -7.82
N THR A 38 11.03 2.51 -7.78
CA THR A 38 10.32 1.66 -8.75
C THR A 38 10.43 2.22 -10.16
N GLN A 39 10.09 3.49 -10.35
CA GLN A 39 10.13 4.15 -11.65
C GLN A 39 11.57 4.35 -12.13
N GLY A 40 12.52 4.63 -11.23
CA GLY A 40 13.94 4.72 -11.57
C GLY A 40 14.48 3.42 -12.17
N ALA A 41 14.09 2.26 -11.63
CA ALA A 41 14.47 0.97 -12.21
C ALA A 41 13.89 0.75 -13.61
N VAL A 42 12.64 1.17 -13.86
CA VAL A 42 12.02 1.09 -15.19
C VAL A 42 12.68 2.08 -16.14
N ALA A 43 12.91 3.32 -15.73
CA ALA A 43 13.62 4.33 -16.51
C ALA A 43 15.01 3.82 -16.90
N GLN A 44 15.75 3.25 -15.95
CA GLN A 44 17.06 2.66 -16.20
C GLN A 44 17.02 1.55 -17.25
N ALA A 45 16.05 0.64 -17.20
CA ALA A 45 15.89 -0.41 -18.20
C ALA A 45 15.54 0.19 -19.59
N VAL A 46 14.52 1.05 -19.64
CA VAL A 46 14.00 1.62 -20.89
C VAL A 46 15.03 2.53 -21.57
N THR A 47 15.54 3.55 -20.87
CA THR A 47 16.42 4.56 -21.49
C THR A 47 17.81 4.01 -21.83
N SER A 48 18.20 2.87 -21.25
CA SER A 48 19.46 2.19 -21.59
C SER A 48 19.33 1.18 -22.73
N GLY A 49 18.15 1.01 -23.33
CA GLY A 49 17.90 -0.05 -24.31
C GLY A 49 18.16 -1.44 -23.72
N GLU A 50 17.74 -1.64 -22.47
CA GLU A 50 17.93 -2.86 -21.68
C GLU A 50 19.38 -3.27 -21.35
N THR A 51 20.36 -2.41 -21.58
CA THR A 51 21.77 -2.71 -21.26
C THR A 51 22.15 -2.51 -19.79
N LYS A 52 21.32 -1.78 -19.03
CA LYS A 52 21.50 -1.50 -17.59
C LYS A 52 20.33 -1.95 -16.72
N GLY A 53 19.37 -2.66 -17.31
CA GLY A 53 18.21 -3.21 -16.63
C GLY A 53 17.34 -3.97 -17.62
N ASN A 54 16.54 -4.90 -17.13
CA ASN A 54 15.57 -5.67 -17.89
C ASN A 54 14.35 -5.97 -17.00
N PHE A 55 13.39 -6.73 -17.54
CA PHE A 55 12.19 -7.18 -16.83
C PHE A 55 12.44 -7.68 -15.40
N PHE A 56 13.43 -8.57 -15.22
CA PHE A 56 13.75 -9.11 -13.90
C PHE A 56 14.24 -8.02 -12.93
N THR A 57 15.14 -7.14 -13.38
CA THR A 57 15.64 -6.05 -12.53
C THR A 57 14.54 -5.06 -12.15
N MET A 58 13.60 -4.77 -13.05
CA MET A 58 12.46 -3.90 -12.76
C MET A 58 11.60 -4.50 -11.64
N PHE A 59 11.35 -5.81 -11.68
CA PHE A 59 10.51 -6.48 -10.70
C PHE A 59 11.22 -6.64 -9.36
N LEU A 60 12.51 -6.97 -9.37
CA LEU A 60 13.34 -7.05 -8.18
C LEU A 60 13.43 -5.69 -7.48
N ALA A 61 13.74 -4.63 -8.22
CA ALA A 61 13.86 -3.29 -7.68
C ALA A 61 12.53 -2.77 -7.15
N GLY A 62 11.42 -2.91 -7.88
CA GLY A 62 10.09 -2.52 -7.40
C GLY A 62 9.70 -3.23 -6.10
N SER A 63 10.04 -4.50 -5.97
CA SER A 63 9.77 -5.29 -4.77
C SER A 63 10.57 -4.83 -3.56
N PHE A 64 11.87 -4.56 -3.73
CA PHE A 64 12.69 -3.98 -2.65
C PHE A 64 12.34 -2.53 -2.36
N SER A 65 11.81 -1.78 -3.32
CA SER A 65 11.28 -0.44 -3.11
C SER A 65 10.13 -0.46 -2.11
N VAL A 66 9.24 -1.46 -2.20
CA VAL A 66 8.17 -1.70 -1.21
C VAL A 66 8.75 -1.99 0.17
N THR A 67 9.72 -2.90 0.28
CA THR A 67 10.39 -3.20 1.56
C THR A 67 10.96 -1.95 2.21
N ILE A 68 11.72 -1.14 1.46
CA ILE A 68 12.36 0.07 1.97
C ILE A 68 11.28 1.09 2.38
N ALA A 69 10.25 1.29 1.56
CA ALA A 69 9.20 2.25 1.85
C ALA A 69 8.41 1.88 3.12
N ILE A 70 8.17 0.60 3.37
CA ILE A 70 7.53 0.13 4.61
C ILE A 70 8.43 0.41 5.81
N TYR A 71 9.74 0.17 5.73
CA TYR A 71 10.66 0.55 6.80
C TYR A 71 10.67 2.06 7.07
N VAL A 72 10.59 2.88 6.02
CA VAL A 72 10.56 4.35 6.12
C VAL A 72 9.31 4.85 6.84
N ALA A 73 8.13 4.30 6.52
CA ALA A 73 6.85 4.84 6.99
C ALA A 73 6.21 4.07 8.15
N GLY A 74 6.65 2.83 8.41
CA GLY A 74 5.93 1.82 9.19
C GLY A 74 5.64 2.20 10.63
N ASN A 75 6.57 2.84 11.33
CA ASN A 75 6.36 3.21 12.75
C ASN A 75 5.40 4.38 12.96
N VAL A 76 5.20 5.25 11.96
CA VAL A 76 4.44 6.50 12.13
C VAL A 76 3.04 6.40 11.52
N SER A 77 2.94 5.80 10.34
CA SER A 77 1.69 5.71 9.55
C SER A 77 1.12 4.30 9.46
N GLU A 78 1.83 3.30 9.97
CA GLU A 78 1.62 1.87 9.68
C GLU A 78 1.95 1.47 8.23
N ALA A 79 2.48 2.42 7.44
CA ALA A 79 2.90 2.24 6.06
C ALA A 79 1.84 1.58 5.18
N HIS A 80 0.70 2.24 5.02
CA HIS A 80 -0.32 1.76 4.11
C HIS A 80 0.18 1.82 2.66
N LEU A 81 0.69 2.98 2.25
CA LEU A 81 1.33 3.27 0.95
C LEU A 81 0.50 2.93 -0.30
N ASN A 82 -0.75 2.50 -0.10
CA ASN A 82 -1.62 1.90 -1.09
C ASN A 82 -3.09 2.17 -0.69
N PRO A 83 -3.89 2.82 -1.56
CA PRO A 83 -5.33 2.97 -1.35
C PRO A 83 -6.07 1.66 -1.12
N ALA A 84 -5.69 0.58 -1.83
CA ALA A 84 -6.31 -0.74 -1.70
C ALA A 84 -6.06 -1.35 -0.31
N PHE A 85 -4.85 -1.22 0.22
CA PHE A 85 -4.54 -1.66 1.59
C PHE A 85 -5.22 -0.77 2.64
N SER A 86 -5.27 0.55 2.41
CA SER A 86 -5.99 1.47 3.30
C SER A 86 -7.48 1.12 3.39
N LEU A 87 -8.09 0.73 2.27
CA LEU A 87 -9.47 0.22 2.23
C LEU A 87 -9.60 -1.08 3.01
N ALA A 88 -8.69 -2.05 2.82
CA ALA A 88 -8.69 -3.31 3.58
C ALA A 88 -8.65 -3.05 5.09
N MET A 89 -7.79 -2.13 5.55
CA MET A 89 -7.73 -1.75 6.97
C MET A 89 -9.02 -1.08 7.47
N CYS A 90 -9.70 -0.30 6.64
CA CYS A 90 -11.03 0.25 6.96
C CYS A 90 -12.10 -0.83 7.08
N LEU A 91 -12.16 -1.76 6.13
CA LEU A 91 -13.12 -2.87 6.13
C LEU A 91 -12.96 -3.78 7.34
N LEU A 92 -11.73 -3.94 7.83
CA LEU A 92 -11.41 -4.73 9.02
C LEU A 92 -11.53 -3.95 10.34
N GLY A 93 -11.98 -2.70 10.31
CA GLY A 93 -12.13 -1.86 11.50
C GLY A 93 -10.80 -1.45 12.14
N ARG A 94 -9.67 -1.63 11.44
CA ARG A 94 -8.32 -1.27 11.91
C ARG A 94 -7.91 0.15 11.53
N PHE A 95 -8.64 0.79 10.62
CA PHE A 95 -8.38 2.16 10.19
C PHE A 95 -9.65 3.00 10.09
N PRO A 96 -9.71 4.20 10.69
CA PRO A 96 -10.91 5.04 10.64
C PRO A 96 -11.27 5.50 9.22
N TRP A 97 -12.52 5.28 8.81
CA TRP A 97 -13.03 5.70 7.49
C TRP A 97 -12.82 7.18 7.18
N ALA A 98 -12.86 8.06 8.18
CA ALA A 98 -12.60 9.49 7.98
C ALA A 98 -11.17 9.81 7.50
N LYS A 99 -10.18 8.96 7.83
CA LYS A 99 -8.79 9.12 7.40
C LYS A 99 -8.53 8.57 6.00
N PHE A 100 -9.36 7.64 5.53
CA PHE A 100 -9.22 6.98 4.24
C PHE A 100 -9.06 7.95 3.05
N PRO A 101 -9.98 8.90 2.80
CA PRO A 101 -9.83 9.81 1.65
C PRO A 101 -8.58 10.70 1.76
N ILE A 102 -8.17 11.04 2.99
CA ILE A 102 -6.97 11.84 3.24
C ILE A 102 -5.72 11.04 2.86
N TYR A 103 -5.63 9.77 3.28
CA TYR A 103 -4.54 8.88 2.90
C TYR A 103 -4.46 8.69 1.38
N CYS A 104 -5.59 8.42 0.72
CA CYS A 104 -5.62 8.26 -0.74
C CYS A 104 -5.11 9.51 -1.46
N LEU A 105 -5.54 10.70 -1.03
CA LEU A 105 -5.07 11.97 -1.62
C LEU A 105 -3.56 12.15 -1.41
N VAL A 106 -3.07 11.92 -0.19
CA VAL A 106 -1.64 12.07 0.13
C VAL A 106 -0.78 11.08 -0.65
N GLN A 107 -1.21 9.82 -0.77
CA GLN A 107 -0.53 8.79 -1.54
C GLN A 107 -0.49 9.17 -3.05
N LEU A 108 -1.60 9.68 -3.60
CA LEU A 108 -1.65 10.18 -4.99
C LEU A 108 -0.67 11.34 -5.22
N LEU A 109 -0.66 12.34 -4.33
CA LEU A 109 0.24 13.50 -4.42
C LEU A 109 1.72 13.10 -4.29
N ALA A 110 2.02 12.12 -3.45
CA ALA A 110 3.37 11.58 -3.30
C ALA A 110 3.84 10.84 -4.56
N ALA A 111 2.98 10.00 -5.13
CA ALA A 111 3.30 9.27 -6.36
C ALA A 111 3.46 10.22 -7.56
N PHE A 112 2.64 11.27 -7.63
CA PHE A 112 2.79 12.36 -8.61
C PHE A 112 4.14 13.08 -8.43
N SER A 113 4.48 13.48 -7.20
CA SER A 113 5.74 14.16 -6.89
C SER A 113 6.97 13.31 -7.19
N ALA A 114 6.93 12.02 -6.86
CA ALA A 114 7.99 11.07 -7.19
C ALA A 114 8.19 10.92 -8.69
N SER A 115 7.11 10.97 -9.47
CA SER A 115 7.18 10.93 -10.94
C SER A 115 7.90 12.14 -11.50
N GLY A 116 7.62 13.34 -10.95
CA GLY A 116 8.38 14.55 -11.28
C GLY A 116 9.87 14.42 -10.95
N ALA A 117 10.20 13.86 -9.78
CA ALA A 117 11.58 13.62 -9.39
C ALA A 117 12.27 12.61 -10.31
N THR A 118 11.61 11.51 -10.67
CA THR A 118 12.14 10.53 -11.64
C THR A 118 12.36 11.16 -13.01
N TYR A 119 11.40 11.95 -13.50
CA TYR A 119 11.52 12.65 -14.78
C TYR A 119 12.72 13.59 -14.82
N ILE A 120 12.94 14.39 -13.76
CA ILE A 120 14.10 15.28 -13.64
C ILE A 120 15.39 14.46 -13.56
N LEU A 121 15.41 13.39 -12.76
CA LEU A 121 16.59 12.55 -12.58
C LEU A 121 17.04 11.88 -13.90
N TYR A 122 16.09 11.48 -14.74
CA TYR A 122 16.34 10.82 -16.03
C TYR A 122 16.18 11.74 -17.25
N TYR A 123 16.12 13.07 -17.07
CA TYR A 123 15.79 14.00 -18.15
C TYR A 123 16.68 13.83 -19.39
N ASP A 124 18.00 13.85 -19.23
CA ASP A 124 18.94 13.68 -20.35
C ASP A 124 18.86 12.29 -20.99
N ALA A 125 18.64 11.25 -20.17
CA ALA A 125 18.51 9.88 -20.66
C ALA A 125 17.22 9.70 -21.47
N LEU A 126 16.10 10.27 -21.02
CA LEU A 126 14.84 10.33 -21.74
C LEU A 126 15.00 11.11 -23.04
N GLN A 127 15.64 12.28 -23.01
CA GLN A 127 15.86 13.10 -24.19
C GLN A 127 16.72 12.37 -25.23
N ASN A 128 17.79 11.71 -24.80
CA ASN A 128 18.66 10.92 -25.67
C ASN A 128 17.93 9.71 -26.27
N TYR A 129 17.12 8.99 -25.47
CA TYR A 129 16.40 7.80 -25.92
C TYR A 129 15.28 8.15 -26.94
N THR A 130 14.51 9.19 -26.63
CA THR A 130 13.31 9.58 -27.37
C THR A 130 13.57 10.57 -28.50
N GLY A 131 14.69 11.30 -28.47
CA GLY A 131 14.89 12.46 -29.34
C GLY A 131 13.92 13.61 -29.05
N GLY A 132 13.33 13.65 -27.86
CA GLY A 132 12.32 14.63 -27.45
C GLY A 132 10.87 14.25 -27.78
N ASN A 133 10.63 13.09 -28.39
CA ASN A 133 9.29 12.62 -28.72
C ASN A 133 8.74 11.69 -27.63
N LEU A 134 7.90 12.22 -26.75
CA LEU A 134 7.31 11.49 -25.62
C LEU A 134 6.04 10.75 -26.05
N THR A 135 6.15 9.45 -26.33
CA THR A 135 5.00 8.63 -26.77
C THR A 135 4.52 7.66 -25.71
N VAL A 136 3.23 7.31 -25.77
CA VAL A 136 2.57 6.35 -24.87
C VAL A 136 2.59 4.93 -25.43
N THR A 137 2.60 4.81 -26.75
CA THR A 137 2.66 3.54 -27.47
C THR A 137 3.79 3.55 -28.51
N GLY A 138 4.12 2.37 -29.01
CA GLY A 138 5.17 2.18 -30.03
C GLY A 138 6.53 1.75 -29.45
N PRO A 139 7.54 1.55 -30.31
CA PRO A 139 8.79 0.90 -29.94
C PRO A 139 9.72 1.74 -29.04
N LYS A 140 9.45 3.05 -28.92
CA LYS A 140 10.19 3.98 -28.07
C LYS A 140 9.28 4.69 -27.06
N GLU A 141 8.16 4.05 -26.72
CA GLU A 141 7.29 4.60 -25.68
C GLU A 141 8.03 4.71 -24.35
N THR A 142 7.67 5.72 -23.59
CA THR A 142 8.29 6.01 -22.28
C THR A 142 7.27 6.29 -21.20
N ALA A 143 5.97 6.23 -21.52
CA ALA A 143 4.93 6.47 -20.53
C ALA A 143 4.87 5.33 -19.50
N SER A 144 5.26 4.11 -19.90
CA SER A 144 5.28 2.92 -19.04
C SER A 144 6.31 2.99 -17.90
N ILE A 145 7.28 3.91 -17.99
CA ILE A 145 8.20 4.23 -16.89
C ILE A 145 7.43 4.67 -15.64
N PHE A 146 6.33 5.40 -15.83
CA PHE A 146 5.62 6.08 -14.76
C PHE A 146 4.38 5.29 -14.31
N ALA A 147 3.52 4.92 -15.26
CA ALA A 147 2.25 4.22 -15.03
C ALA A 147 2.21 2.90 -15.83
N THR A 148 1.27 2.02 -15.52
CA THR A 148 1.19 0.71 -16.17
C THR A 148 0.28 0.73 -17.40
N TYR A 149 0.60 -0.12 -18.38
CA TYR A 149 -0.19 -0.31 -19.59
C TYR A 149 -0.35 -1.81 -19.86
N PRO A 150 -1.49 -2.23 -20.43
CA PRO A 150 -1.74 -3.64 -20.69
C PRO A 150 -0.91 -4.11 -21.89
N ALA A 151 -0.53 -5.38 -21.88
CA ALA A 151 0.06 -6.02 -23.05
C ALA A 151 -0.92 -5.94 -24.24
N PRO A 152 -0.43 -5.91 -25.49
CA PRO A 152 -1.29 -5.68 -26.67
C PRO A 152 -2.43 -6.71 -26.85
N TYR A 153 -2.27 -7.92 -26.32
CA TYR A 153 -3.26 -9.00 -26.40
C TYR A 153 -4.30 -8.97 -25.26
N LEU A 154 -4.11 -8.12 -24.24
CA LEU A 154 -4.90 -8.19 -23.02
C LEU A 154 -6.20 -7.39 -23.15
N SER A 155 -7.34 -8.06 -22.97
CA SER A 155 -8.64 -7.40 -22.89
C SER A 155 -8.85 -6.74 -21.53
N LEU A 156 -9.71 -5.71 -21.47
CA LEU A 156 -10.09 -5.06 -20.20
C LEU A 156 -10.63 -6.06 -19.18
N ASN A 157 -11.45 -7.03 -19.62
CA ASN A 157 -12.02 -8.04 -18.72
C ASN A 157 -10.92 -8.89 -18.06
N ASN A 158 -9.96 -9.37 -18.86
CA ASN A 158 -8.90 -10.20 -18.34
C ASN A 158 -7.89 -9.39 -17.50
N GLY A 159 -7.61 -8.15 -17.88
CA GLY A 159 -6.77 -7.25 -17.08
C GLY A 159 -7.43 -6.82 -15.77
N PHE A 160 -8.76 -6.65 -15.75
CA PHE A 160 -9.50 -6.41 -14.52
C PHE A 160 -9.42 -7.63 -13.59
N LEU A 161 -9.64 -8.84 -14.12
CA LEU A 161 -9.51 -10.08 -13.35
C LEU A 161 -8.09 -10.28 -12.80
N ASP A 162 -7.08 -10.05 -13.63
CA ASP A 162 -5.66 -10.10 -13.27
C ASP A 162 -5.36 -9.20 -12.06
N GLN A 163 -5.82 -7.94 -12.10
CA GLN A 163 -5.61 -6.99 -11.01
C GLN A 163 -6.43 -7.29 -9.75
N VAL A 164 -7.64 -7.85 -9.89
CA VAL A 164 -8.42 -8.36 -8.74
C VAL A 164 -7.69 -9.51 -8.06
N ILE A 165 -7.21 -10.50 -8.82
CA ILE A 165 -6.52 -11.68 -8.27
C ILE A 165 -5.20 -11.26 -7.63
N GLY A 166 -4.37 -10.50 -8.33
CA GLY A 166 -3.06 -10.08 -7.82
C GLY A 166 -3.17 -9.23 -6.55
N THR A 167 -4.13 -8.31 -6.51
CA THR A 167 -4.32 -7.47 -5.31
C THR A 167 -4.97 -8.27 -4.19
N GLY A 168 -5.86 -9.22 -4.50
CA GLY A 168 -6.41 -10.15 -3.51
C GLY A 168 -5.32 -10.98 -2.85
N MET A 169 -4.39 -11.55 -3.63
CA MET A 169 -3.23 -12.30 -3.12
C MET A 169 -2.31 -11.42 -2.27
N LEU A 170 -2.07 -10.18 -2.69
CA LEU A 170 -1.33 -9.20 -1.90
C LEU A 170 -2.00 -8.96 -0.54
N ILE A 171 -3.31 -8.69 -0.51
CA ILE A 171 -4.02 -8.44 0.75
C ILE A 171 -4.05 -9.67 1.64
N VAL A 172 -4.33 -10.86 1.09
CA VAL A 172 -4.28 -12.12 1.86
C VAL A 172 -2.91 -12.32 2.50
N GLY A 173 -1.83 -12.13 1.74
CA GLY A 173 -0.46 -12.25 2.26
C GLY A 173 -0.13 -11.20 3.32
N LEU A 174 -0.51 -9.94 3.09
CA LEU A 174 -0.31 -8.86 4.07
C LEU A 174 -1.05 -9.14 5.38
N LEU A 175 -2.31 -9.58 5.30
CA LEU A 175 -3.08 -9.93 6.49
C LEU A 175 -2.47 -11.12 7.21
N ALA A 176 -2.01 -12.14 6.49
CA ALA A 176 -1.33 -13.30 7.08
C ALA A 176 -0.05 -12.92 7.83
N ILE A 177 0.76 -12.01 7.27
CA ILE A 177 2.00 -11.50 7.88
C ILE A 177 1.70 -10.65 9.12
N LEU A 178 0.66 -9.82 9.08
CA LEU A 178 0.29 -8.91 10.17
C LEU A 178 -0.50 -9.60 11.30
N ASP A 179 -1.06 -10.77 11.05
CA ASP A 179 -1.86 -11.49 12.04
C ASP A 179 -0.95 -12.19 13.06
N ARG A 180 -0.91 -11.63 14.28
CA ARG A 180 -0.07 -12.16 15.38
C ARG A 180 -0.50 -13.54 15.88
N ARG A 181 -1.67 -14.04 15.44
CA ARG A 181 -2.18 -15.38 15.74
C ARG A 181 -1.61 -16.44 14.80
N ASN A 182 -1.03 -16.04 13.66
CA ASN A 182 -0.28 -16.93 12.77
C ASN A 182 1.12 -17.22 13.32
N LYS A 183 1.80 -18.18 12.69
CA LYS A 183 3.25 -18.32 12.84
C LYS A 183 3.91 -17.04 12.33
N GLY A 184 4.30 -16.18 13.27
CA GLY A 184 4.89 -14.89 12.97
C GLY A 184 6.23 -15.02 12.24
N VAL A 185 6.56 -13.98 11.49
CA VAL A 185 7.92 -13.75 10.99
C VAL A 185 8.77 -13.14 12.13
N PRO A 186 10.11 -13.29 12.11
CA PRO A 186 10.95 -12.60 13.08
C PRO A 186 10.73 -11.09 13.05
N ALA A 187 10.67 -10.47 14.23
CA ALA A 187 10.38 -9.05 14.36
C ALA A 187 11.37 -8.20 13.55
N GLY A 188 10.82 -7.29 12.74
CA GLY A 188 11.58 -6.44 11.84
C GLY A 188 11.82 -7.04 10.45
N LEU A 189 11.46 -8.31 10.19
CA LEU A 189 11.55 -8.92 8.85
C LEU A 189 10.22 -8.88 8.07
N GLU A 190 9.14 -8.38 8.67
CA GLU A 190 7.84 -8.22 8.01
C GLU A 190 7.98 -7.48 6.67
N PRO A 191 8.69 -6.32 6.58
CA PRO A 191 8.81 -5.59 5.32
C PRO A 191 9.58 -6.34 4.24
N VAL A 192 10.54 -7.20 4.63
CA VAL A 192 11.30 -8.05 3.70
C VAL A 192 10.38 -9.12 3.10
N VAL A 193 9.59 -9.78 3.94
CA VAL A 193 8.63 -10.81 3.49
C VAL A 193 7.55 -10.19 2.61
N VAL A 194 7.10 -8.97 2.90
CA VAL A 194 6.18 -8.22 2.01
C VAL A 194 6.83 -7.93 0.65
N GLY A 195 8.10 -7.52 0.62
CA GLY A 195 8.82 -7.35 -0.64
C GLY A 195 8.92 -8.65 -1.44
N LEU A 196 9.24 -9.77 -0.78
CA LEU A 196 9.28 -11.09 -1.42
C LEU A 196 7.91 -11.51 -1.97
N LEU A 197 6.82 -11.21 -1.25
CA LEU A 197 5.45 -11.45 -1.74
C LEU A 197 5.18 -10.66 -3.03
N ILE A 198 5.52 -9.37 -3.06
CA ILE A 198 5.39 -8.53 -4.26
C ILE A 198 6.24 -9.09 -5.41
N LEU A 199 7.46 -9.55 -5.13
CA LEU A 199 8.35 -10.12 -6.13
C LEU A 199 7.75 -11.37 -6.76
N VAL A 200 7.23 -12.28 -5.95
CA VAL A 200 6.60 -13.52 -6.43
C VAL A 200 5.34 -13.21 -7.25
N ILE A 201 4.53 -12.24 -6.81
CA ILE A 201 3.38 -11.76 -7.59
C ILE A 201 3.86 -11.21 -8.94
N GLY A 202 4.85 -10.31 -8.95
CA GLY A 202 5.39 -9.74 -10.18
C GLY A 202 5.89 -10.82 -11.14
N LEU A 203 6.73 -11.75 -10.66
CA LEU A 203 7.29 -12.82 -11.49
C LEU A 203 6.24 -13.82 -12.01
N SER A 204 5.11 -13.97 -11.33
CA SER A 204 4.07 -14.95 -11.68
C SER A 204 2.93 -14.39 -12.52
N MET A 205 2.60 -13.09 -12.34
CA MET A 205 1.44 -12.45 -12.97
C MET A 205 1.73 -11.03 -13.50
N GLY A 206 3.00 -10.63 -13.60
CA GLY A 206 3.36 -9.29 -14.05
C GLY A 206 3.32 -9.07 -15.57
N VAL A 207 3.35 -10.11 -16.39
CA VAL A 207 3.45 -9.98 -17.87
C VAL A 207 2.21 -9.35 -18.49
N ASN A 208 1.02 -9.57 -17.92
CA ASN A 208 -0.23 -9.07 -18.51
C ASN A 208 -0.29 -7.54 -18.50
N CYS A 209 -0.02 -6.90 -17.36
CA CYS A 209 -0.17 -5.45 -17.22
C CYS A 209 0.75 -4.81 -16.16
N GLY A 210 1.85 -5.46 -15.80
CA GLY A 210 2.87 -4.88 -14.92
C GLY A 210 2.52 -4.80 -13.44
N PHE A 211 1.50 -5.56 -12.99
CA PHE A 211 1.08 -5.70 -11.58
C PHE A 211 1.09 -4.40 -10.75
N PRO A 212 0.33 -3.35 -11.11
CA PRO A 212 0.31 -2.13 -10.32
C PRO A 212 -0.18 -2.36 -8.88
N LEU A 213 -1.25 -3.15 -8.67
CA LEU A 213 -1.82 -3.54 -7.35
C LEU A 213 -2.20 -2.38 -6.40
N ASN A 214 -1.99 -1.14 -6.83
CA ASN A 214 -1.99 0.05 -6.01
C ASN A 214 -2.51 1.23 -6.86
N PRO A 215 -3.72 1.74 -6.57
CA PRO A 215 -4.31 2.84 -7.32
C PRO A 215 -3.45 4.12 -7.35
N ALA A 216 -2.77 4.46 -6.25
CA ALA A 216 -1.93 5.66 -6.19
C ALA A 216 -0.66 5.51 -7.04
N ARG A 217 -0.08 4.31 -7.07
CA ARG A 217 1.11 3.96 -7.88
C ARG A 217 0.87 4.04 -9.38
N ASP A 218 -0.39 4.02 -9.82
CA ASP A 218 -0.72 4.13 -11.24
C ASP A 218 -1.30 5.51 -11.59
N LEU A 219 -2.35 5.95 -10.88
CA LEU A 219 -3.08 7.18 -11.24
C LEU A 219 -2.24 8.45 -11.00
N GLY A 220 -1.48 8.52 -9.90
CA GLY A 220 -0.62 9.67 -9.62
C GLY A 220 0.43 9.90 -10.72
N PRO A 221 1.24 8.88 -11.08
CA PRO A 221 2.19 8.98 -12.18
C PRO A 221 1.56 9.19 -13.56
N ARG A 222 0.36 8.63 -13.81
CA ARG A 222 -0.38 8.86 -15.05
C ARG A 222 -0.85 10.31 -15.20
N LEU A 223 -1.30 10.92 -14.11
CA LEU A 223 -1.61 12.35 -14.07
C LEU A 223 -0.37 13.21 -14.31
N PHE A 224 0.80 12.77 -13.80
CA PHE A 224 2.06 13.45 -14.10
C PHE A 224 2.39 13.41 -15.59
N THR A 225 2.40 12.22 -16.22
CA THR A 225 2.75 12.10 -17.64
C THR A 225 1.76 12.82 -18.56
N TYR A 226 0.48 12.86 -18.20
CA TYR A 226 -0.53 13.69 -18.89
C TYR A 226 -0.10 15.16 -18.97
N LEU A 227 0.36 15.73 -17.85
CA LEU A 227 0.78 17.14 -17.75
C LEU A 227 2.20 17.38 -18.29
N ALA A 228 3.08 16.38 -18.22
CA ALA A 228 4.50 16.50 -18.52
C ALA A 228 4.87 16.28 -20.00
N GLY A 229 3.88 16.09 -20.89
CA GLY A 229 4.08 16.12 -22.34
C GLY A 229 3.65 14.87 -23.10
N TRP A 230 3.28 13.77 -22.45
CA TRP A 230 2.71 12.60 -23.12
C TRP A 230 1.26 12.82 -23.56
N GLY A 231 0.57 13.79 -22.96
CA GLY A 231 -0.76 14.23 -23.38
C GLY A 231 -1.88 13.23 -23.05
N PRO A 232 -3.07 13.41 -23.65
CA PRO A 232 -4.28 12.66 -23.28
C PRO A 232 -4.21 11.16 -23.61
N GLU A 233 -3.27 10.73 -24.45
CA GLU A 233 -3.13 9.32 -24.84
C GLU A 233 -2.89 8.41 -23.62
N VAL A 234 -2.30 8.93 -22.54
CA VAL A 234 -2.08 8.19 -21.28
C VAL A 234 -3.39 7.70 -20.64
N PHE A 235 -4.52 8.32 -20.98
CA PHE A 235 -5.85 7.93 -20.52
C PHE A 235 -6.67 7.17 -21.58
N SER A 236 -6.30 7.19 -22.86
CA SER A 236 -7.01 6.45 -23.92
C SER A 236 -6.33 5.14 -24.32
N ALA A 237 -5.02 5.00 -24.12
CA ALA A 237 -4.27 3.80 -24.45
C ALA A 237 -4.80 2.55 -23.72
N GLY A 238 -4.69 1.38 -24.37
CA GLY A 238 -5.19 0.12 -23.82
C GLY A 238 -6.71 0.10 -23.62
N ASN A 239 -7.48 0.68 -24.55
CA ASN A 239 -8.93 0.81 -24.48
C ASN A 239 -9.40 1.58 -23.23
N SER A 240 -8.77 2.72 -22.95
CA SER A 240 -8.96 3.49 -21.71
C SER A 240 -8.58 2.71 -20.46
N TRP A 241 -7.38 2.12 -20.44
CA TRP A 241 -6.90 1.24 -19.37
C TRP A 241 -6.91 1.86 -17.97
N TRP A 242 -6.74 3.18 -17.86
CA TRP A 242 -6.44 3.91 -16.61
C TRP A 242 -7.34 3.59 -15.42
N TRP A 243 -8.61 3.23 -15.63
CA TRP A 243 -9.55 2.97 -14.54
C TRP A 243 -9.37 1.57 -13.96
N VAL A 244 -8.82 0.61 -14.71
CA VAL A 244 -8.57 -0.76 -14.25
C VAL A 244 -7.63 -0.79 -13.05
N PRO A 245 -6.41 -0.21 -13.09
CA PRO A 245 -5.50 -0.21 -11.94
C PRO A 245 -5.99 0.68 -10.78
N VAL A 246 -7.10 1.41 -10.94
CA VAL A 246 -7.74 2.17 -9.86
C VAL A 246 -8.84 1.35 -9.20
N VAL A 247 -9.74 0.75 -9.97
CA VAL A 247 -10.93 0.07 -9.45
C VAL A 247 -10.64 -1.39 -9.11
N ALA A 248 -9.94 -2.13 -9.99
CA ALA A 248 -9.70 -3.56 -9.81
C ALA A 248 -8.91 -3.88 -8.53
N PRO A 249 -7.86 -3.12 -8.14
CA PRO A 249 -7.20 -3.34 -6.86
C PRO A 249 -8.11 -3.13 -5.64
N MET A 250 -9.05 -2.20 -5.71
CA MET A 250 -10.00 -1.95 -4.60
C MET A 250 -10.97 -3.13 -4.42
N VAL A 251 -11.43 -3.69 -5.55
CA VAL A 251 -12.23 -4.92 -5.56
C VAL A 251 -11.40 -6.09 -5.04
N GLY A 252 -10.18 -6.28 -5.56
CA GLY A 252 -9.25 -7.30 -5.11
C GLY A 252 -8.95 -7.23 -3.62
N ALA A 253 -8.76 -6.03 -3.07
CA ALA A 253 -8.53 -5.85 -1.65
C ALA A 253 -9.76 -6.20 -0.79
N THR A 254 -10.95 -5.88 -1.27
CA THR A 254 -12.21 -6.25 -0.61
C THR A 254 -12.38 -7.77 -0.58
N VAL A 255 -12.21 -8.42 -1.74
CA VAL A 255 -12.30 -9.88 -1.87
C VAL A 255 -11.22 -10.56 -1.02
N GLY A 256 -9.96 -10.14 -1.14
CA GLY A 256 -8.84 -10.72 -0.38
C GLY A 256 -9.02 -10.59 1.13
N SER A 257 -9.54 -9.46 1.61
CA SER A 257 -9.87 -9.29 3.03
C SER A 257 -10.95 -10.26 3.49
N ALA A 258 -12.05 -10.38 2.74
CA ALA A 258 -13.13 -11.30 3.05
C ALA A 258 -12.66 -12.76 3.03
N THR A 259 -11.85 -13.13 2.03
CA THR A 259 -11.27 -14.47 1.89
C THR A 259 -10.36 -14.81 3.08
N TYR A 260 -9.44 -13.92 3.46
CA TYR A 260 -8.56 -14.17 4.60
C TYR A 260 -9.34 -14.33 5.90
N GLN A 261 -10.30 -13.43 6.18
CA GLN A 261 -11.13 -13.54 7.38
C GLN A 261 -11.94 -14.84 7.39
N GLY A 262 -12.63 -15.13 6.29
CA GLY A 262 -13.49 -16.31 6.16
C GLY A 262 -12.73 -17.63 6.29
N LEU A 263 -11.53 -17.74 5.71
CA LEU A 263 -10.79 -19.01 5.65
C LEU A 263 -9.76 -19.18 6.76
N VAL A 264 -9.17 -18.11 7.27
CA VAL A 264 -8.09 -18.16 8.27
C VAL A 264 -8.47 -17.39 9.54
N GLY A 265 -8.85 -16.12 9.39
CA GLY A 265 -9.05 -15.21 10.52
C GLY A 265 -10.10 -15.68 11.54
N LEU A 266 -11.17 -16.33 11.08
CA LEU A 266 -12.24 -16.92 11.90
C LEU A 266 -11.91 -18.31 12.46
N HIS A 267 -10.82 -18.93 12.03
CA HIS A 267 -10.46 -20.32 12.39
C HIS A 267 -9.27 -20.41 13.35
N HIS A 268 -8.74 -19.28 13.82
CA HIS A 268 -7.78 -19.31 14.91
C HIS A 268 -8.46 -19.82 16.19
N PRO A 269 -7.79 -20.69 16.97
CA PRO A 269 -8.32 -21.10 18.26
C PRO A 269 -8.55 -19.86 19.14
N GLU A 270 -9.64 -19.88 19.91
CA GLU A 270 -9.94 -18.82 20.86
C GLU A 270 -8.76 -18.65 21.83
N ASP A 271 -8.34 -17.40 22.03
CA ASP A 271 -7.28 -17.08 22.96
C ASP A 271 -7.78 -17.37 24.40
N PRO A 272 -7.17 -18.34 25.13
CA PRO A 272 -7.61 -18.71 26.46
C PRO A 272 -7.62 -17.54 27.44
N GLU A 273 -6.74 -16.55 27.25
CA GLU A 273 -6.67 -15.35 28.11
C GLU A 273 -7.85 -14.40 27.85
N LEU A 274 -8.25 -14.23 26.58
CA LEU A 274 -9.39 -13.37 26.22
C LEU A 274 -10.73 -14.01 26.63
N ALA A 275 -10.83 -15.34 26.54
CA ALA A 275 -11.98 -16.09 27.02
C ALA A 275 -12.14 -15.97 28.54
N GLN A 276 -11.04 -16.04 29.30
CA GLN A 276 -11.05 -15.84 30.76
C GLN A 276 -11.45 -14.42 31.16
N ASP A 277 -10.97 -13.40 30.44
CA ASP A 277 -11.33 -12.00 30.70
C ASP A 277 -12.81 -11.72 30.41
N LEU A 278 -13.36 -12.24 29.32
CA LEU A 278 -14.79 -12.14 28.99
C LEU A 278 -15.66 -12.84 30.03
N ASP A 279 -15.26 -14.04 30.46
CA ASP A 279 -15.97 -14.82 31.48
C ASP A 279 -15.91 -14.13 32.86
N SER A 280 -14.78 -13.51 33.21
CA SER A 280 -14.64 -12.71 34.43
C SER A 280 -15.48 -11.43 34.41
N THR A 281 -15.60 -10.80 33.24
CA THR A 281 -16.38 -9.57 33.05
C THR A 281 -17.88 -9.87 33.07
N GLN A 282 -18.31 -10.98 32.47
CA GLN A 282 -19.69 -11.45 32.54
C GLN A 282 -20.09 -11.89 33.95
N ARG A 283 -19.19 -12.53 34.71
CA ARG A 283 -19.44 -12.85 36.13
C ARG A 283 -19.60 -11.59 36.98
N LYS A 284 -18.72 -10.59 36.81
CA LYS A 284 -18.85 -9.31 37.50
C LYS A 284 -20.17 -8.61 37.17
N ALA A 285 -20.57 -8.59 35.90
CA ALA A 285 -21.86 -8.01 35.49
C ALA A 285 -23.07 -8.74 36.09
N SER A 286 -22.99 -10.08 36.20
CA SER A 286 -24.03 -10.91 36.84
C SER A 286 -24.12 -10.68 38.36
N ASP A 287 -22.98 -10.53 39.04
CA ASP A 287 -22.97 -10.25 40.49
C ASP A 287 -23.48 -8.84 40.83
N LEU A 288 -23.25 -7.86 39.96
CA LEU A 288 -23.83 -6.51 40.07
C LEU A 288 -25.33 -6.45 39.79
N ALA A 289 -25.89 -7.44 39.09
CA ALA A 289 -27.31 -7.53 38.77
C ALA A 289 -28.14 -8.27 39.85
N LYS A 290 -27.51 -8.83 40.89
CA LYS A 290 -28.22 -9.47 42.00
C LYS A 290 -28.89 -8.41 42.89
N PRO A 291 -30.21 -8.47 43.12
CA PRO A 291 -30.88 -7.53 44.00
C PRO A 291 -30.37 -7.70 45.43
N VAL A 292 -29.91 -6.59 46.03
CA VAL A 292 -29.52 -6.52 47.44
C VAL A 292 -30.78 -6.75 48.27
N SER A 293 -30.80 -7.82 49.07
CA SER A 293 -31.88 -8.05 50.03
C SER A 293 -31.87 -6.96 51.09
N PRO A 294 -33.03 -6.35 51.43
CA PRO A 294 -33.07 -5.30 52.42
C PRO A 294 -32.74 -5.86 53.82
N PRO A 295 -32.05 -5.10 54.68
CA PRO A 295 -31.71 -5.55 56.02
C PRO A 295 -32.98 -5.74 56.85
N MET A 296 -33.14 -6.94 57.44
CA MET A 296 -34.16 -7.22 58.45
C MET A 296 -33.90 -6.33 59.67
N LEU A 297 -34.80 -5.38 59.93
CA LEU A 297 -34.89 -4.72 61.22
C LEU A 297 -35.42 -5.74 62.24
N GLU A 298 -34.54 -6.23 63.12
CA GLU A 298 -34.96 -6.84 64.37
C GLU A 298 -35.57 -5.77 65.28
N CYS A 299 -36.90 -5.81 65.43
CA CYS A 299 -37.61 -5.03 66.43
C CYS A 299 -37.51 -5.79 67.77
N LYS A 300 -36.63 -5.32 68.67
CA LYS A 300 -36.60 -5.80 70.06
C LYS A 300 -37.79 -5.23 70.83
N LEU A 301 -38.62 -6.12 71.38
CA LEU A 301 -39.52 -5.87 72.51
C LEU A 301 -38.93 -6.54 73.75
#